data_AF-A0A423KNR5-F1
#
_entry.id   AF-A0A423KNR5-F1
#
_cell.length_a   1.000
_cell.length_b   1.000
_cell.length_c   1.000
_cell.angle_alpha   90.00
_cell.angle_beta   90.00
_cell.angle_gamma   90.00
#
_symmetry.space_group_name_H-M   'P 1'
#
loop_
_entity.id
_entity.type
_entity.pdbx_description
1 polymer ?
#
loop_
_entity_poly.entity_id
_entity_poly.type
_entity_poly.pdbx_seq_one_letter_code
_entity_poly.pdbx_strand_id
1 'polypeptide(L)' 'MAKNFLDLNTSPDLLLALKGASQHKQTAEEVLEQRVSFVYGSVGSKNGVTREQVRKLILEQEGVQGAKR' A
#
# COMPACT_ATOMS: atom_id res chain seq x y z
N MET A 1 -15.03 -36.82 0.44
CA MET A 1 -14.81 -35.37 0.32
C MET A 1 -13.75 -34.99 1.34
N ALA A 2 -12.67 -34.33 0.91
CA ALA A 2 -11.61 -33.93 1.83
C ALA A 2 -12.14 -32.88 2.81
N LYS A 3 -12.07 -33.19 4.10
CA LYS A 3 -12.41 -32.27 5.19
C LYS A 3 -11.30 -31.21 5.23
N ASN A 4 -11.64 -29.95 4.99
CA ASN A 4 -10.66 -28.86 4.99
C ASN A 4 -9.95 -28.83 6.36
N PHE A 5 -8.62 -28.96 6.34
CA PHE A 5 -7.73 -29.20 7.50
C PHE A 5 -7.87 -28.22 8.68
N LEU A 6 -8.57 -27.09 8.51
CA LEU A 6 -8.65 -26.01 9.50
C LEU A 6 -10.08 -25.57 9.87
N ASP A 7 -11.16 -26.14 9.28
CA ASP A 7 -12.56 -25.72 9.49
C ASP A 7 -12.75 -24.19 9.56
N LEU A 8 -12.01 -23.44 8.73
CA LEU A 8 -12.04 -21.98 8.72
C LEU A 8 -13.38 -21.50 8.13
N ASN A 9 -14.21 -20.88 8.96
CA ASN A 9 -15.45 -20.19 8.56
C ASN A 9 -15.15 -18.84 7.87
N THR A 10 -14.21 -18.81 6.95
CA THR A 10 -13.87 -17.59 6.21
C THR A 10 -15.00 -17.27 5.24
N SER A 11 -15.52 -16.04 5.31
CA SER A 11 -16.56 -15.58 4.38
C SER A 11 -16.12 -15.81 2.92
N PRO A 12 -16.97 -16.42 2.07
CA PRO A 12 -16.70 -16.57 0.64
C PRO A 12 -16.39 -15.23 -0.05
N ASP A 13 -17.06 -14.15 0.36
CA ASP A 13 -16.86 -12.81 -0.20
C ASP A 13 -15.46 -12.29 0.12
N LEU A 14 -14.96 -12.56 1.32
CA LEU A 14 -13.59 -12.20 1.70
C LEU A 14 -12.56 -12.97 0.87
N LEU A 15 -12.78 -14.27 0.63
CA LEU A 15 -11.89 -15.07 -0.22
C LEU A 15 -11.87 -14.57 -1.67
N LEU A 16 -13.03 -14.20 -2.21
CA LEU A 16 -13.15 -13.62 -3.55
C LEU A 16 -12.43 -12.27 -3.64
N ALA A 17 -12.61 -11.40 -2.65
CA ALA A 17 -11.93 -10.12 -2.58
C ALA A 17 -10.40 -10.27 -2.49
N LEU A 18 -9.91 -11.16 -1.63
CA LEU A 18 -8.48 -11.46 -1.51
C LEU A 18 -7.90 -12.03 -2.80
N LYS A 19 -8.62 -12.93 -3.47
CA LYS A 19 -8.20 -13.46 -4.77
C LYS A 19 -8.11 -12.35 -5.82
N GLY A 20 -9.13 -11.49 -5.91
CA GLY A 20 -9.10 -10.34 -6.81
C GLY A 20 -7.92 -9.40 -6.53
N ALA A 21 -7.71 -9.03 -5.26
CA ALA A 21 -6.60 -8.19 -4.85
C ALA A 21 -5.23 -8.81 -5.18
N SER A 22 -5.07 -10.13 -5.01
CA SER A 22 -3.81 -10.82 -5.33
C SER A 22 -3.46 -10.82 -6.82
N GLN A 23 -4.45 -10.64 -7.68
CA GLN A 23 -4.27 -10.61 -9.14
C GLN A 23 -4.15 -9.19 -9.68
N HIS A 24 -4.43 -8.17 -8.86
CA HIS A 24 -4.35 -6.78 -9.25
C HIS A 24 -2.89 -6.35 -9.39
N LYS A 25 -2.52 -5.88 -10.59
CA LYS A 25 -1.24 -5.22 -10.81
C LYS A 25 -1.40 -3.76 -10.46
N GLN A 26 -0.63 -3.33 -9.46
CA GLN A 26 -0.72 -1.98 -8.94
C GLN A 26 -0.24 -0.95 -9.97
N THR A 27 -0.92 0.19 -10.05
CA THR A 27 -0.45 1.34 -10.82
C THR A 27 0.68 2.07 -10.10
N ALA A 28 1.38 2.94 -10.82
CA ALA A 28 2.44 3.76 -10.22
C ALA A 28 1.92 4.65 -9.08
N GLU A 29 0.71 5.21 -9.23
CA GLU A 29 0.04 6.03 -8.23
C GLU A 29 -0.32 5.21 -6.99
N GLU A 30 -0.84 3.99 -7.17
CA GLU A 30 -1.17 3.10 -6.04
C GLU A 30 0.08 2.69 -5.26
N VAL A 31 1.18 2.40 -5.95
CA VAL A 31 2.47 2.10 -5.33
C VAL A 31 2.99 3.31 -4.56
N LEU A 32 2.89 4.51 -5.12
CA LEU A 32 3.29 5.75 -4.45
C LEU A 32 2.46 5.95 -3.17
N GLU A 33 1.13 5.81 -3.24
CA GLU A 33 0.27 5.97 -2.06
C GLU A 33 0.56 4.97 -0.95
N GLN A 34 0.90 3.73 -1.31
CA GLN A 34 1.31 2.73 -0.33
C GLN A 34 2.64 3.08 0.33
N ARG A 35 3.64 3.54 -0.44
CA ARG A 35 4.92 4.01 0.11
C ARG A 35 4.73 5.18 1.06
N VAL A 36 3.93 6.17 0.65
CA VAL A 36 3.57 7.32 1.51
C VAL A 36 2.92 6.84 2.81
N SER A 37 1.96 5.92 2.72
CA SER A 37 1.26 5.37 3.90
C SER A 37 2.21 4.62 4.83
N PHE A 38 3.09 3.79 4.27
CA PHE A 38 4.07 3.02 5.02
C PHE A 38 5.06 3.92 5.77
N VAL A 39 5.66 4.88 5.06
CA VAL A 39 6.62 5.82 5.67
C VAL A 39 5.92 6.65 6.73
N TYR A 40 4.79 7.29 6.40
CA TYR A 40 4.03 8.11 7.35
C TYR A 40 3.65 7.34 8.62
N GLY A 41 3.18 6.09 8.49
CA GLY A 41 2.88 5.22 9.63
C GLY A 41 4.10 4.86 10.47
N SER A 42 5.28 4.77 9.86
CA SER A 42 6.53 4.40 10.53
C SER A 42 7.17 5.57 11.30
N VAL A 43 6.99 6.82 10.86
CA VAL A 43 7.59 7.99 11.53
C VAL A 43 6.89 8.33 12.85
N GLY A 44 5.66 7.85 13.08
CA GLY A 44 4.89 8.10 14.28
C GLY A 44 4.32 9.53 14.39
N SER A 45 3.15 9.66 15.02
CA SER A 45 2.38 10.92 15.08
C SER A 45 3.01 12.03 15.93
N LYS A 46 4.07 11.75 16.70
CA LYS A 46 4.68 12.70 17.63
C LYS A 46 5.59 13.74 16.96
N ASN A 47 5.91 13.55 15.68
CA ASN A 47 6.97 14.32 15.03
C ASN A 47 6.45 15.51 14.20
N GLY A 48 5.13 15.76 14.20
CA GLY A 48 4.51 16.88 13.46
C GLY A 48 4.62 16.78 11.93
N VAL A 49 5.15 15.66 11.41
CA VAL A 49 5.29 15.39 9.98
C VAL A 49 3.92 15.12 9.38
N THR A 50 3.61 15.73 8.23
CA THR A 50 2.36 15.48 7.50
C THR A 50 2.54 14.45 6.38
N ARG A 51 1.44 13.87 5.94
CA ARG A 51 1.42 12.90 4.84
C ARG A 51 1.92 13.52 3.52
N GLU A 52 1.61 14.78 3.29
CA GLU A 52 2.02 15.54 2.10
C GLU A 52 3.53 15.82 2.10
N GLN A 53 4.10 16.10 3.27
CA GLN A 53 5.55 16.26 3.42
C GLN A 53 6.27 14.95 3.09
N VAL A 54 5.76 13.81 3.56
CA VAL A 54 6.27 12.49 3.19
C VAL A 54 6.17 12.24 1.68
N ARG A 55 5.02 12.55 1.07
CA ARG A 55 4.85 12.41 -0.39
C ARG A 55 5.85 13.24 -1.18
N LYS A 56 6.06 14.50 -0.79
CA LYS A 56 7.03 15.40 -1.43
C LYS A 56 8.44 14.82 -1.38
N LEU A 57 8.88 14.35 -0.21
CA LEU A 57 10.21 13.77 -0.01
C LEU A 57 10.44 12.51 -0.87
N ILE A 58 9.43 11.63 -0.97
CA ILE A 58 9.53 10.42 -1.80
C ILE A 58 9.68 10.80 -3.28
N LEU A 59 8.88 11.74 -3.77
CA LEU A 59 8.95 12.22 -5.17
C LEU A 59 10.29 12.90 -5.48
N GLU A 60 10.86 13.64 -4.52
CA GLU A 60 12.19 14.24 -4.65
C GLU A 60 13.29 13.17 -4.70
N GLN A 61 13.23 12.15 -3.83
CA GLN A 61 14.18 11.04 -3.80
C GLN A 61 14.17 10.21 -5.10
N GLU A 62 12.99 9.98 -5.67
CA GLU A 62 12.83 9.22 -6.92
C GLU A 62 13.16 10.05 -8.18
N GLY A 63 13.55 11.32 -8.02
CA GLY A 63 13.93 12.20 -9.13
C GLY A 63 12.75 12.67 -9.98
N VAL A 64 11.51 12.45 -9.53
CA VAL A 64 10.29 12.81 -10.28
C VAL A 64 10.11 14.33 -10.36
N GLN A 65 10.72 15.10 -9.46
CA GLN A 65 10.75 16.57 -9.53
C GLN A 65 11.94 17.17 -10.33
N GLY A 66 12.68 16.34 -11.09
CA GLY A 66 13.87 16.76 -11.83
C GLY A 66 13.76 16.79 -13.36
N ALA A 67 12.62 16.48 -13.96
CA ALA A 67 12.43 16.48 -15.42
C ALA A 67 12.22 17.91 -16.00
N LYS A 68 13.18 18.80 -15.72
CA LYS A 68 13.49 19.97 -16.53
C LYS A 68 15.00 19.99 -16.76
N ARG A 69 15.46 19.20 -17.73
CA ARG A 69 16.71 19.43 -18.46
C ARG A 69 16.47 19.14 -19.92
#